data_AF-A0A6S7JH61-F1
#
_entry.id   AF-A0A6S7JH61-F1
#
_cell.length_a   1.000
_cell.length_b   1.000
_cell.length_c   1.000
_cell.angle_alpha   90.00
_cell.angle_beta   90.00
_cell.angle_gamma   90.00
#
_symmetry.space_group_name_H-M   'P 1'
#
loop_
_entity.id
_entity.type
_entity.pdbx_description
1 polymer ?
#
loop_
_entity_poly.entity_id
_entity_poly.type
_entity_poly.pdbx_seq_one_letter_code
_entity_poly.pdbx_strand_id
1 'polypeptide(L)'
;MEMPTQMCLPVKSCKAVKCCCGKVCKGARGLKMHQRSCRVTDDLEDELQQQMIEALNDDNHGDNTDPVNPEISHLNTQENFPDLKRGIKLPKSLLQWSTANDFFKLTFLNHPITPDNLNNNINTMVTVVYNYFSGNFGHVDNNSSVEFERKYQTFSTKDLKKVLKKLKLENGSILEIKFVAKKLRILLNKSNNTELHNSDSHASADIDHDNLI
;
A
#
# COMPACT_ATOMS: atom_id res chain seq x y z
N MET A 1 -13.86 56.43 -22.82
CA MET A 1 -14.40 55.73 -21.63
C MET A 1 -14.74 54.32 -22.07
N GLU A 2 -13.82 53.38 -21.87
CA GLU A 2 -14.06 51.96 -22.14
C GLU A 2 -14.17 51.24 -20.79
N MET A 3 -15.27 50.50 -20.59
CA MET A 3 -15.46 49.67 -19.40
C MET A 3 -14.92 48.26 -19.67
N PRO A 4 -14.21 47.63 -18.72
CA PRO A 4 -13.73 46.26 -18.89
C PRO A 4 -14.87 45.26 -18.66
N THR A 5 -15.14 44.45 -19.68
CA THR A 5 -16.06 43.30 -19.62
C THR A 5 -15.45 42.20 -18.75
N GLN A 6 -16.11 41.90 -17.64
CA GLN A 6 -15.72 40.83 -16.71
C GLN A 6 -16.05 39.47 -17.33
N MET A 7 -15.02 38.73 -17.77
CA MET A 7 -15.19 37.36 -18.24
C MET A 7 -15.34 36.41 -17.05
N CYS A 8 -16.57 35.94 -16.81
CA CYS A 8 -16.84 34.84 -15.89
C CYS A 8 -16.27 33.53 -16.47
N LEU A 9 -15.34 32.89 -15.76
CA LEU A 9 -14.82 31.57 -16.10
C LEU A 9 -15.92 30.50 -15.99
N PRO A 10 -15.96 29.51 -16.90
CA PRO A 10 -16.97 28.47 -16.88
C PRO A 10 -16.80 27.58 -15.64
N VAL A 11 -17.88 27.46 -14.86
CA VAL A 11 -17.97 26.53 -13.72
C VAL A 11 -17.75 25.12 -14.25
N LYS A 12 -16.71 24.44 -13.73
CA LYS A 12 -16.41 23.05 -14.09
C LYS A 12 -17.64 22.18 -13.84
N SER A 13 -18.24 21.67 -14.91
CA SER A 13 -19.34 20.71 -14.85
C SER A 13 -18.90 19.44 -14.11
N CYS A 14 -19.32 19.30 -12.85
CA CYS A 14 -19.11 18.09 -12.07
C CYS A 14 -20.05 16.99 -12.58
N LYS A 15 -19.48 15.99 -13.28
CA LYS A 15 -20.22 14.79 -13.69
C LYS A 15 -20.85 14.14 -12.45
N ALA A 16 -22.16 13.90 -12.49
CA ALA A 16 -22.85 13.15 -11.44
C ALA A 16 -22.39 11.68 -11.50
N VAL A 17 -22.05 11.10 -10.34
CA VAL A 17 -21.59 9.70 -10.22
C VAL A 17 -22.46 9.01 -9.19
N LYS A 18 -22.98 7.82 -9.51
CA LYS A 18 -23.89 7.06 -8.65
C LYS A 18 -23.13 6.05 -7.80
N CYS A 19 -23.49 5.92 -6.52
CA CYS A 19 -23.00 4.88 -5.62
C CYS A 19 -23.84 3.60 -5.77
N CYS A 20 -23.29 2.45 -5.35
CA CYS A 20 -23.96 1.16 -5.38
C CYS A 20 -25.26 1.14 -4.56
N CYS A 21 -25.38 1.97 -3.51
CA CYS A 21 -26.62 2.15 -2.75
C CYS A 21 -27.71 2.93 -3.49
N GLY A 22 -27.44 3.40 -4.72
CA GLY A 22 -28.38 4.19 -5.52
C GLY A 22 -28.20 5.70 -5.43
N LYS A 23 -27.46 6.21 -4.44
CA LYS A 23 -27.31 7.66 -4.23
C LYS A 23 -26.44 8.32 -5.30
N VAL A 24 -26.93 9.42 -5.87
CA VAL A 24 -26.18 10.20 -6.86
C VAL A 24 -25.33 11.26 -6.15
N CYS A 25 -24.03 11.26 -6.42
CA CYS A 25 -23.04 12.17 -5.85
C CYS A 25 -22.53 13.16 -6.89
N LYS A 26 -22.19 14.38 -6.44
CA LYS A 26 -21.58 15.41 -7.29
C LYS A 26 -20.08 15.10 -7.46
N GLY A 27 -19.76 14.31 -8.48
CA GLY A 27 -18.38 13.96 -8.85
C GLY A 27 -17.74 12.89 -7.96
N ALA A 28 -16.54 12.47 -8.38
CA ALA A 28 -15.78 11.39 -7.72
C ALA A 28 -15.43 11.69 -6.26
N ARG A 29 -15.17 12.96 -5.91
CA ARG A 29 -14.88 13.35 -4.52
C ARG A 29 -16.12 13.19 -3.62
N GLY A 30 -17.30 13.53 -4.13
CA GLY A 30 -18.56 13.33 -3.43
C GLY A 30 -18.88 11.84 -3.25
N LEU A 31 -18.63 11.02 -4.28
CA LEU A 31 -18.77 9.57 -4.20
C LEU A 31 -17.86 8.99 -3.11
N LYS A 32 -16.57 9.37 -3.09
CA LYS A 32 -15.60 8.86 -2.11
C LYS A 32 -15.91 9.29 -0.67
N MET A 33 -16.52 10.45 -0.47
CA MET A 33 -17.00 10.87 0.84
C MET A 33 -18.20 10.02 1.27
N HIS A 34 -19.15 9.80 0.36
CA HIS A 34 -20.33 9.01 0.63
C HIS A 34 -20.00 7.53 0.90
N GLN A 35 -19.07 6.93 0.16
CA GLN A 35 -18.61 5.55 0.36
C GLN A 35 -18.15 5.28 1.80
N ARG A 36 -17.49 6.24 2.46
CA ARG A 36 -17.06 6.10 3.86
C ARG A 36 -18.20 5.95 4.87
N SER A 37 -19.42 6.35 4.48
CA SER A 37 -20.63 6.25 5.29
C SER A 37 -21.62 5.21 4.72
N CYS A 38 -21.37 4.74 3.51
CA CYS A 38 -22.26 3.87 2.76
C CYS A 38 -21.74 2.45 2.91
N ARG A 39 -22.17 1.79 3.99
CA ARG A 39 -21.75 0.42 4.34
C ARG A 39 -22.13 -0.65 3.34
N VAL A 40 -22.87 -0.32 2.28
CA VAL A 40 -23.24 -1.26 1.21
C VAL A 40 -22.04 -2.03 0.65
N THR A 41 -20.87 -1.41 0.51
CA THR A 41 -19.67 -2.13 0.04
C THR A 41 -19.00 -2.95 1.12
N ASP A 42 -19.16 -2.57 2.39
CA ASP A 42 -18.63 -3.30 3.54
C ASP A 42 -19.49 -4.55 3.78
N ASP A 43 -20.82 -4.43 3.71
CA ASP A 43 -21.77 -5.54 3.82
C ASP A 43 -21.54 -6.60 2.70
N LEU A 44 -21.21 -6.15 1.49
CA LEU A 44 -20.88 -7.02 0.35
C LEU A 44 -19.53 -7.74 0.51
N GLU A 45 -18.55 -7.08 1.12
CA GLU A 45 -17.23 -7.67 1.41
C GLU A 45 -17.34 -8.67 2.56
N ASP A 46 -18.10 -8.34 3.60
CA ASP A 46 -18.38 -9.22 4.74
C ASP A 46 -19.13 -10.49 4.29
N GLU A 47 -20.10 -10.36 3.38
CA GLU A 47 -20.83 -11.51 2.82
C GLU A 47 -19.93 -12.39 1.93
N LEU A 48 -19.00 -11.80 1.18
CA LEU A 48 -18.01 -12.54 0.40
C LEU A 48 -17.00 -13.26 1.30
N GLN A 49 -16.56 -12.61 2.38
CA GLN A 49 -15.69 -13.22 3.39
C GLN A 49 -16.39 -14.37 4.11
N GLN A 50 -17.66 -14.20 4.46
CA GLN A 50 -18.47 -15.22 5.11
C GLN A 50 -18.65 -16.45 4.20
N GLN A 51 -18.95 -16.26 2.90
CA GLN A 51 -19.03 -17.37 1.93
C GLN A 51 -17.69 -18.10 1.75
N MET A 52 -16.58 -17.38 1.80
CA MET A 52 -15.24 -17.96 1.68
C MET A 52 -14.85 -18.75 2.94
N ILE A 53 -15.29 -18.33 4.13
CA ILE A 53 -15.13 -19.06 5.39
C ILE A 53 -16.02 -20.32 5.39
N GLU A 54 -17.26 -20.21 4.93
CA GLU A 54 -18.19 -21.35 4.84
C GLU A 54 -17.70 -22.40 3.83
N ALA A 55 -17.14 -21.98 2.69
CA ALA A 55 -16.53 -22.87 1.71
C ALA A 55 -15.28 -23.62 2.21
N LEU A 56 -14.63 -23.13 3.28
CA LEU A 56 -13.49 -23.81 3.93
C LEU A 56 -13.92 -24.73 5.08
N ASN A 57 -15.17 -24.64 5.54
CA ASN A 57 -15.70 -25.44 6.66
C ASN A 57 -16.54 -26.65 6.21
N ASP A 58 -16.86 -26.80 4.92
CA ASP A 58 -17.74 -27.86 4.39
C ASP A 58 -17.03 -29.21 4.13
N ASP A 59 -15.78 -29.36 4.57
CA ASP A 59 -14.97 -30.60 4.42
C ASP A 59 -14.66 -31.30 5.76
N ASN A 60 -15.54 -31.19 6.76
CA ASN A 60 -15.43 -32.03 7.96
C ASN A 60 -16.78 -32.39 8.58
N HIS A 61 -17.29 -33.56 8.21
CA HIS A 61 -18.35 -34.23 8.94
C HIS A 61 -17.72 -34.93 10.17
N GLY A 62 -17.96 -34.39 11.38
CA GLY A 62 -17.49 -35.02 12.62
C GLY A 62 -17.69 -34.18 13.88
N ASP A 63 -18.94 -34.16 14.37
CA ASP A 63 -19.34 -34.23 15.78
C ASP A 63 -18.32 -33.86 16.89
N ASN A 64 -18.50 -32.71 17.56
CA ASN A 64 -18.84 -32.61 19.00
C ASN A 64 -18.78 -31.15 19.49
N THR A 65 -19.64 -30.85 20.46
CA THR A 65 -19.95 -29.57 21.10
C THR A 65 -18.83 -29.00 21.97
N ASP A 66 -18.55 -27.68 21.87
CA ASP A 66 -18.52 -26.70 22.98
C ASP A 66 -18.05 -25.29 22.51
N PRO A 67 -18.50 -24.19 23.15
CA PRO A 67 -18.28 -22.83 22.63
C PRO A 67 -16.97 -22.25 23.15
N VAL A 68 -15.94 -22.20 22.30
CA VAL A 68 -14.69 -21.51 22.61
C VAL A 68 -14.65 -20.14 21.91
N ASN A 69 -14.75 -19.12 22.76
CA ASN A 69 -14.36 -17.72 22.59
C ASN A 69 -13.31 -17.49 21.46
N PRO A 70 -13.59 -16.68 20.42
CA PRO A 70 -12.58 -16.35 19.43
C PRO A 70 -11.67 -15.25 20.01
N GLU A 71 -10.68 -15.65 20.78
CA GLU A 71 -9.44 -14.88 20.87
C GLU A 71 -8.83 -14.88 19.46
N ILE A 72 -8.98 -13.75 18.78
CA ILE A 72 -8.32 -13.43 17.51
C ILE A 72 -6.81 -13.42 17.79
N SER A 73 -6.24 -14.62 17.80
CA SER A 73 -4.82 -14.82 17.67
C SER A 73 -4.47 -14.31 16.29
N HIS A 74 -3.83 -13.14 16.27
CA HIS A 74 -3.23 -12.55 15.08
C HIS A 74 -2.52 -13.66 14.31
N LEU A 75 -3.14 -14.10 13.21
CA LEU A 75 -2.51 -14.95 12.23
C LEU A 75 -1.27 -14.20 11.77
N ASN A 76 -0.15 -14.61 12.35
CA ASN A 76 1.17 -14.35 11.85
C ASN A 76 1.32 -15.21 10.60
N THR A 77 0.52 -14.89 9.57
CA THR A 77 0.74 -15.38 8.22
C THR A 77 2.03 -14.71 7.80
N GLN A 78 3.15 -15.39 8.04
CA GLN A 78 4.27 -15.28 7.12
C GLN A 78 3.75 -15.77 5.78
N GLU A 79 3.07 -14.86 5.07
CA GLU A 79 2.82 -14.96 3.65
C GLU A 79 4.19 -15.22 3.04
N ASN A 80 4.43 -16.47 2.65
CA ASN A 80 5.60 -16.86 1.90
C ASN A 80 5.40 -16.31 0.48
N PHE A 81 5.42 -14.98 0.36
CA PHE A 81 5.41 -14.30 -0.93
C PHE A 81 6.66 -14.77 -1.67
N PRO A 82 6.54 -15.22 -2.93
CA PRO A 82 7.71 -15.54 -3.72
C PRO A 82 8.64 -14.32 -3.73
N ASP A 83 9.92 -14.58 -3.54
CA ASP A 83 10.96 -13.57 -3.38
C ASP A 83 10.84 -12.52 -4.50
N LEU A 84 10.52 -11.28 -4.13
CA LEU A 84 10.20 -10.24 -5.10
C LEU A 84 11.42 -9.92 -5.96
N LYS A 85 11.33 -10.18 -7.27
CA LYS A 85 12.41 -9.87 -8.21
C LYS A 85 12.77 -8.38 -8.15
N ARG A 86 14.07 -8.09 -8.19
CA ARG A 86 14.59 -6.71 -8.15
C ARG A 86 13.99 -5.87 -9.28
N GLY A 87 13.60 -4.63 -8.97
CA GLY A 87 13.05 -3.72 -9.97
C GLY A 87 14.00 -3.55 -11.17
N ILE A 88 13.45 -3.60 -12.39
CA ILE A 88 14.19 -3.41 -13.65
C ILE A 88 13.98 -1.99 -14.18
N LYS A 89 15.00 -1.45 -14.85
CA LYS A 89 14.87 -0.19 -15.59
C LYS A 89 14.14 -0.49 -16.90
N LEU A 90 13.25 0.43 -17.30
CA LEU A 90 12.51 0.33 -18.55
C LEU A 90 13.11 1.23 -19.63
N PRO A 91 12.89 0.89 -20.90
CA PRO A 91 13.30 1.73 -22.02
C PRO A 91 12.76 3.16 -21.91
N LYS A 92 13.60 4.14 -22.23
CA LYS A 92 13.22 5.57 -22.18
C LYS A 92 12.77 6.11 -23.53
N SER A 93 13.19 5.49 -24.63
CA SER A 93 12.88 5.93 -25.98
C SER A 93 11.97 4.95 -26.71
N LEU A 94 11.21 5.47 -27.66
CA LEU A 94 10.33 4.67 -28.50
C LEU A 94 11.11 3.63 -29.32
N LEU A 95 12.29 4.01 -29.81
CA LEU A 95 13.16 3.10 -30.57
C LEU A 95 13.53 1.86 -29.75
N GLN A 96 13.93 2.05 -28.48
CA GLN A 96 14.28 0.94 -27.60
C GLN A 96 13.07 0.04 -27.28
N TRP A 97 11.88 0.62 -27.14
CA TRP A 97 10.63 -0.16 -27.02
C TRP A 97 10.34 -0.98 -28.28
N SER A 98 10.56 -0.41 -29.47
CA SER A 98 10.39 -1.14 -30.74
C SER A 98 11.36 -2.31 -30.83
N THR A 99 12.64 -2.09 -30.54
CA THR A 99 13.65 -3.16 -30.56
C THR A 99 13.32 -4.28 -29.56
N ALA A 100 12.85 -3.94 -28.37
CA ALA A 100 12.40 -4.92 -27.38
C ALA A 100 11.21 -5.74 -27.90
N ASN A 101 10.23 -5.08 -28.52
CA ASN A 101 9.06 -5.73 -29.10
C ASN A 101 9.44 -6.69 -30.25
N ASP A 102 10.36 -6.28 -31.12
CA ASP A 102 10.83 -7.13 -32.22
C ASP A 102 11.59 -8.35 -31.70
N PHE A 103 12.39 -8.18 -30.64
CA PHE A 103 13.03 -9.29 -29.93
C PHE A 103 11.98 -10.27 -29.37
N PHE A 104 10.97 -9.78 -28.64
CA PHE A 104 9.96 -10.65 -28.05
C PHE A 104 9.14 -11.40 -29.09
N LYS A 105 8.76 -10.74 -30.18
CA LYS A 105 8.07 -11.40 -31.31
C LYS A 105 8.91 -12.55 -31.84
N LEU A 106 10.19 -12.34 -32.12
CA LEU A 106 11.07 -13.40 -32.61
C LEU A 106 11.24 -14.53 -31.59
N THR A 107 11.40 -14.20 -30.31
CA THR A 107 11.57 -15.20 -29.24
C THR A 107 10.34 -16.10 -29.09
N PHE A 108 9.14 -15.52 -29.07
CA PHE A 108 7.89 -16.27 -28.89
C PHE A 108 7.40 -16.94 -30.18
N LEU A 109 7.84 -16.46 -31.35
CA LEU A 109 7.65 -17.21 -32.60
C LEU A 109 8.45 -18.52 -32.60
N ASN A 110 9.67 -18.50 -32.07
CA ASN A 110 10.54 -19.69 -31.99
C ASN A 110 10.20 -20.63 -30.83
N HIS A 111 9.47 -20.14 -29.82
CA HIS A 111 9.01 -20.92 -28.67
C HIS A 111 7.50 -20.75 -28.50
N PRO A 112 6.70 -21.46 -29.31
CA PRO A 112 5.25 -21.36 -29.24
C PRO A 112 4.75 -21.81 -27.87
N ILE A 113 3.92 -20.95 -27.29
CA ILE A 113 3.25 -21.16 -26.00
C ILE A 113 2.15 -22.21 -26.21
N THR A 114 2.31 -23.40 -25.64
CA THR A 114 1.33 -24.50 -25.76
C THR A 114 0.26 -24.41 -24.67
N PRO A 115 -1.04 -24.62 -24.97
CA PRO A 115 -2.10 -24.46 -23.97
C PRO A 115 -2.02 -25.44 -22.81
N ASP A 116 -1.24 -26.52 -22.95
CA ASP A 116 -1.18 -27.65 -22.01
C ASP A 116 -0.55 -27.31 -20.66
N ASN A 117 0.23 -26.21 -20.57
CA ASN A 117 0.84 -25.79 -19.31
C ASN A 117 0.94 -24.26 -19.18
N LEU A 118 -0.21 -23.64 -18.87
CA LEU A 118 -0.35 -22.20 -18.69
C LEU A 118 0.67 -21.62 -17.70
N ASN A 119 0.91 -22.30 -16.56
CA ASN A 119 1.78 -21.77 -15.52
C ASN A 119 3.25 -21.73 -15.97
N ASN A 120 3.73 -22.78 -16.66
CA ASN A 120 5.07 -22.79 -17.25
C ASN A 120 5.22 -21.74 -18.34
N ASN A 121 4.19 -21.51 -19.16
CA ASN A 121 4.23 -20.48 -20.17
C ASN A 121 4.32 -19.07 -19.59
N ILE A 122 3.54 -18.80 -18.54
CA ILE A 122 3.60 -17.52 -17.82
C ILE A 122 5.01 -17.34 -17.23
N ASN A 123 5.55 -18.38 -16.58
CA ASN A 123 6.89 -18.33 -16.02
C ASN A 123 7.97 -18.07 -17.08
N THR A 124 7.87 -18.72 -18.25
CA THR A 124 8.77 -18.51 -19.38
C THR A 124 8.66 -17.09 -19.90
N MET A 125 7.44 -16.59 -20.15
CA MET A 125 7.22 -15.22 -20.65
C MET A 125 7.77 -14.18 -19.67
N VAL A 126 7.41 -14.27 -18.40
CA VAL A 126 7.89 -13.37 -17.35
C VAL A 126 9.41 -13.40 -17.25
N THR A 127 10.01 -14.59 -17.36
CA THR A 127 11.47 -14.76 -17.30
C THR A 127 12.17 -14.15 -18.50
N VAL A 128 11.69 -14.40 -19.72
CA VAL A 128 12.24 -13.82 -20.96
C VAL A 128 12.18 -12.29 -20.90
N VAL A 129 11.01 -11.73 -20.55
CA VAL A 129 10.82 -10.29 -20.48
C VAL A 129 11.70 -9.66 -19.40
N TYR A 130 11.73 -10.26 -18.21
CA TYR A 130 12.55 -9.77 -17.11
C TYR A 130 14.04 -9.80 -17.46
N ASN A 131 14.53 -10.91 -18.02
CA ASN A 131 15.93 -11.09 -18.38
C ASN A 131 16.37 -10.14 -19.49
N TYR A 132 15.50 -9.89 -20.48
CA TYR A 132 15.78 -8.92 -21.52
C TYR A 132 15.99 -7.52 -20.93
N PHE A 133 15.07 -7.06 -20.09
CA PHE A 133 15.17 -5.71 -19.54
C PHE A 133 16.28 -5.58 -18.49
N SER A 134 16.49 -6.60 -17.64
CA SER A 134 17.59 -6.59 -16.68
C SER A 134 18.95 -6.60 -17.35
N GLY A 135 19.12 -7.37 -18.43
CA GLY A 135 20.36 -7.43 -19.19
C GLY A 135 20.67 -6.16 -19.98
N ASN A 136 19.66 -5.55 -20.60
CA ASN A 136 19.87 -4.39 -21.48
C ASN A 136 19.84 -3.05 -20.75
N PHE A 137 19.00 -2.89 -19.73
CA PHE A 137 18.78 -1.61 -19.04
C PHE A 137 19.21 -1.63 -17.57
N GLY A 138 19.48 -2.81 -17.01
CA GLY A 138 19.90 -2.99 -15.64
C GLY A 138 18.75 -2.91 -14.64
N HIS A 139 19.12 -2.82 -13.37
CA HIS A 139 18.19 -2.77 -12.25
C HIS A 139 18.00 -1.34 -11.72
N VAL A 140 16.86 -1.12 -11.06
CA VAL A 140 16.62 0.06 -10.24
C VAL A 140 17.58 0.00 -9.06
N ASP A 141 18.33 1.08 -8.87
CA ASP A 141 19.31 1.18 -7.80
C ASP A 141 18.59 1.54 -6.50
N ASN A 142 18.55 0.59 -5.57
CA ASN A 142 18.14 0.87 -4.18
C ASN A 142 19.29 1.48 -3.36
N ASN A 143 20.47 1.70 -3.95
CA ASN A 143 21.67 2.16 -3.24
C ASN A 143 21.44 3.44 -2.45
N SER A 144 20.66 4.39 -2.99
CA SER A 144 20.34 5.62 -2.26
C SER A 144 19.57 5.33 -0.96
N SER A 145 18.71 4.30 -0.94
CA SER A 145 18.01 3.89 0.28
C SER A 145 18.98 3.40 1.34
N VAL A 146 19.94 2.54 0.97
CA VAL A 146 20.93 1.98 1.90
C VAL A 146 21.86 3.07 2.45
N GLU A 147 22.31 3.99 1.59
CA GLU A 147 23.14 5.13 1.99
C GLU A 147 22.39 6.06 2.95
N PHE A 148 21.15 6.43 2.62
CA PHE A 148 20.33 7.26 3.50
C PHE A 148 19.96 6.54 4.79
N GLU A 149 19.77 5.23 4.75
CA GLU A 149 19.47 4.43 5.92
C GLU A 149 20.63 4.44 6.93
N ARG A 150 21.87 4.29 6.45
CA ARG A 150 23.09 4.46 7.26
C ARG A 150 23.23 5.90 7.76
N LYS A 151 23.08 6.89 6.87
CA LYS A 151 23.24 8.33 7.20
C LYS A 151 22.27 8.78 8.27
N TYR A 152 21.04 8.29 8.23
CA TYR A 152 19.96 8.70 9.13
C TYR A 152 19.59 7.62 10.16
N GLN A 153 20.45 6.64 10.41
CA GLN A 153 20.14 5.51 11.29
C GLN A 153 19.88 5.96 12.73
N THR A 154 20.72 6.86 13.25
CA THR A 154 20.76 7.32 14.64
C THR A 154 19.94 8.60 14.89
N PHE A 155 19.32 9.17 13.85
CA PHE A 155 18.66 10.46 13.96
C PHE A 155 17.34 10.36 14.73
N SER A 156 17.16 11.24 15.70
CA SER A 156 15.89 11.35 16.42
C SER A 156 14.79 11.97 15.53
N THR A 157 13.53 11.83 15.95
CA THR A 157 12.38 12.47 15.29
C THR A 157 12.56 13.99 15.16
N LYS A 158 13.19 14.65 16.15
CA LYS A 158 13.45 16.09 16.12
C LYS A 158 14.52 16.43 15.08
N ASP A 159 15.57 15.62 14.98
CA ASP A 159 16.65 15.82 14.02
C ASP A 159 16.18 15.59 12.58
N LEU A 160 15.38 14.53 12.36
CA LEU A 160 14.78 14.27 11.04
C LEU A 160 13.85 15.41 10.59
N LYS A 161 13.09 16.03 11.51
CA LYS A 161 12.28 17.23 11.19
C LYS A 161 13.15 18.41 10.75
N LYS A 162 14.26 18.67 11.45
CA LYS A 162 15.22 19.74 11.11
C LYS A 162 15.88 19.50 9.77
N VAL A 163 16.38 18.29 9.54
CA VAL A 163 16.99 17.87 8.27
C VAL A 163 15.99 18.01 7.13
N LEU A 164 14.76 17.53 7.29
CA LEU A 164 13.74 17.62 6.25
C LEU A 164 13.42 19.08 5.89
N LYS A 165 13.36 19.97 6.90
CA LYS A 165 13.15 21.41 6.66
C LYS A 165 14.31 22.02 5.88
N LYS A 166 15.56 21.70 6.29
CA LYS A 166 16.78 22.15 5.61
C LYS A 166 16.82 21.68 4.16
N LEU A 167 16.63 20.37 3.93
CA LEU A 167 16.62 19.78 2.58
C LEU A 167 15.58 20.42 1.66
N LYS A 168 14.40 20.78 2.18
CA LYS A 168 13.37 21.46 1.38
C LYS A 168 13.71 22.92 1.05
N LEU A 169 14.38 23.62 1.96
CA LEU A 169 14.80 25.01 1.75
C LEU A 169 15.96 25.10 0.76
N GLU A 170 16.90 24.15 0.84
CA GLU A 170 18.11 24.12 0.01
C GLU A 170 17.91 23.39 -1.32
N ASN A 171 16.67 23.00 -1.67
CA ASN A 171 16.37 22.16 -2.85
C ASN A 171 17.26 20.91 -2.95
N GLY A 172 17.44 20.22 -1.82
CA GLY A 172 18.19 18.98 -1.74
C GLY A 172 17.59 17.86 -2.59
N SER A 173 18.32 16.73 -2.66
CA SER A 173 17.92 15.58 -3.48
C SER A 173 16.48 15.14 -3.20
N ILE A 174 15.65 15.06 -4.25
CA ILE A 174 14.25 14.62 -4.15
C ILE A 174 14.17 13.22 -3.52
N LEU A 175 15.13 12.34 -3.82
CA LEU A 175 15.20 10.99 -3.26
C LEU A 175 15.45 11.03 -1.75
N GLU A 176 16.34 11.91 -1.30
CA GLU A 176 16.67 12.08 0.12
C GLU A 176 15.50 12.69 0.89
N ILE A 177 14.84 13.70 0.34
CA ILE A 177 13.63 14.32 0.91
C ILE A 177 12.53 13.26 1.07
N LYS A 178 12.29 12.44 0.04
CA LYS A 178 11.31 11.35 0.10
C LYS A 178 11.66 10.33 1.17
N PHE A 179 12.93 9.95 1.27
CA PHE A 179 13.42 8.99 2.26
C PHE A 179 13.22 9.50 3.69
N VAL A 180 13.74 10.70 4.00
CA VAL A 180 13.65 11.31 5.35
C VAL A 180 12.19 11.51 5.74
N ALA A 181 11.33 11.95 4.82
CA ALA A 181 9.89 12.10 5.08
C ALA A 181 9.22 10.76 5.38
N LYS A 182 9.56 9.68 4.64
CA LYS A 182 9.03 8.33 4.91
C LYS A 182 9.46 7.84 6.29
N LYS A 183 10.76 7.95 6.61
CA LYS A 183 11.30 7.53 7.92
C LYS A 183 10.66 8.29 9.08
N LEU A 184 10.47 9.60 8.92
CA LEU A 184 9.79 10.42 9.93
C LEU A 184 8.35 9.97 10.19
N ARG A 185 7.57 9.66 9.13
CA ARG A 185 6.20 9.15 9.29
C ARG A 185 6.16 7.82 10.04
N ILE A 186 7.09 6.92 9.74
CA ILE A 186 7.18 5.61 10.41
C ILE A 186 7.45 5.81 11.91
N LEU A 187 8.40 6.67 12.27
CA LEU A 187 8.71 6.94 13.68
C LEU A 187 7.54 7.59 14.42
N LEU A 188 6.86 8.56 13.81
CA LEU A 188 5.69 9.22 14.42
C LEU A 188 4.54 8.24 14.64
N ASN A 189 4.26 7.37 13.67
CA ASN A 189 3.22 6.36 13.80
C ASN A 189 3.56 5.33 14.91
N LYS A 190 4.85 4.97 15.06
CA LYS A 190 5.28 4.06 16.13
C LYS A 190 5.08 4.70 17.52
N SER A 191 5.44 5.96 17.69
CA SER A 191 5.25 6.69 18.97
C SER A 191 3.76 6.78 19.35
N ASN A 192 2.88 7.14 18.41
CA ASN A 192 1.45 7.26 18.69
C ASN A 192 0.80 5.95 19.15
N ASN A 193 1.27 4.80 18.65
CA ASN A 193 0.76 3.49 19.07
C ASN A 193 1.31 3.04 20.44
N THR A 194 2.42 3.62 20.89
CA THR A 194 3.05 3.25 22.18
C THR A 194 2.43 4.02 23.35
N GLU A 195 1.92 5.23 23.10
CA GLU A 195 1.28 6.06 24.13
C GLU A 195 -0.12 5.57 24.56
N LEU A 196 -0.78 4.76 23.73
CA LEU A 196 -2.12 4.22 24.03
C LEU A 196 -2.13 3.03 25.01
N HIS A 197 -0.98 2.43 25.32
CA HIS A 197 -0.91 1.20 26.12
C HIS A 197 -0.44 1.40 27.58
N ASN A 198 -0.09 2.64 27.96
CA ASN A 198 0.54 2.95 29.26
C ASN A 198 -0.30 3.87 30.17
N SER A 199 -1.57 4.13 29.86
CA SER A 199 -2.42 5.03 30.67
C SER A 199 -3.30 4.34 31.74
N ASP A 200 -3.34 3.01 31.82
CA ASP A 200 -4.25 2.28 32.72
C ASP A 200 -3.55 1.66 33.94
N SER A 201 -2.61 2.36 34.57
CA SER A 201 -2.01 1.88 35.83
C SER A 201 -1.54 3.03 36.73
N HIS A 202 -2.45 3.86 37.22
CA HIS A 202 -2.29 4.54 38.51
C HIS A 202 -3.60 5.16 39.00
N ALA A 203 -4.45 4.35 39.63
CA ALA A 203 -5.50 4.84 40.53
C ALA A 203 -5.88 3.73 41.51
N SER A 204 -5.16 3.64 42.63
CA SER A 204 -5.75 3.19 43.88
C SER A 204 -4.98 3.80 45.03
N ALA A 205 -5.71 4.59 45.79
CA ALA A 205 -5.27 5.46 46.86
C ALA A 205 -4.96 4.68 48.13
N ASP A 206 -4.01 5.23 48.89
CA ASP A 206 -3.72 4.92 50.27
C ASP A 206 -4.99 4.95 51.14
N ILE A 207 -5.19 3.90 51.94
CA ILE A 207 -5.99 3.96 53.17
C ILE A 207 -5.18 3.26 54.25
N ASP A 208 -4.63 4.07 55.14
CA ASP A 208 -3.93 3.64 56.36
C ASP A 208 -4.83 2.77 57.24
N HIS A 209 -4.22 1.71 57.74
CA HIS A 209 -4.74 0.85 58.80
C HIS A 209 -4.33 1.48 60.13
N ASP A 210 -5.29 1.80 61.02
CA ASP A 210 -5.16 1.60 62.48
C ASP A 210 -6.33 2.22 63.28
N ASN A 211 -7.12 1.33 63.92
CA ASN A 211 -7.58 1.35 65.32
C ASN A 211 -8.89 0.55 65.43
N LEU A 212 -8.85 -0.69 65.94
CA LEU A 212 -8.93 -1.13 67.34
C LEU A 212 -10.35 -1.13 67.94
N ILE A 213 -10.74 -2.37 68.31
CA ILE A 213 -11.91 -2.87 69.06
C ILE A 213 -13.19 -3.08 68.25
#